data_AF-A0A662I9L6-F1
#
_entry.id   AF-A0A662I9L6-F1
#
_cell.length_a   1.000
_cell.length_b   1.000
_cell.length_c   1.000
_cell.angle_alpha   90.00
_cell.angle_beta   90.00
_cell.angle_gamma   90.00
#
_symmetry.space_group_name_H-M   'P 1'
#
loop_
_entity.id
_entity.type
_entity.pdbx_description
1 polymer ?
#
loop_
_entity_poly.entity_id
_entity_poly.type
_entity_poly.pdbx_seq_one_letter_code
_entity_poly.pdbx_strand_id
1 'polypeptide(L)'
;MAYMEAAELLAEKIIRELNRSGVSIYQKLVSFNEHGNLTRESLIDSLKQASGIVFINLHGNPYGMARTTTGPYVVTAHSLEEVNSRNIIVTLSCSTCNFNEILNPKNSIALAFISKGALAYIGARKVEYAGELETSTAFPELITYMLLRGYSLGSAVRWVNNIHIRAASGVDPWIAAYTCLLGDPDLRLSNATGQEDASVKLNENEISVNILRETCCVTSRIEFPYAAEEVKFELKNPDVRRVLFITKEGDKYILNIFLTKKISKDVGDFKPGDVVIIKYYKKLSVIDLLPYAAATFIAFLAVILYVKRRKRKILRPDSS
;
A
#
# COMPACT_ATOMS: atom_id res chain seq x y z
N MET A 1 2.44 -20.34 -5.09
CA MET A 1 2.75 -18.98 -5.59
C MET A 1 3.10 -19.10 -7.06
N ALA A 2 2.56 -18.21 -7.90
CA ALA A 2 2.86 -18.12 -9.32
C ALA A 2 3.32 -16.70 -9.65
N TYR A 3 4.51 -16.52 -10.22
CA TYR A 3 5.05 -15.19 -10.48
C TYR A 3 6.02 -15.13 -11.67
N MET A 4 6.19 -13.94 -12.23
CA MET A 4 7.18 -13.63 -13.27
C MET A 4 8.52 -13.24 -12.64
N GLU A 5 9.61 -13.37 -13.40
CA GLU A 5 10.97 -12.97 -12.98
C GLU A 5 11.03 -11.59 -12.33
N ALA A 6 10.35 -10.59 -12.92
CA ALA A 6 10.31 -9.22 -12.37
C ALA A 6 9.70 -9.11 -10.96
N ALA A 7 8.97 -10.13 -10.50
CA ALA A 7 8.36 -10.20 -9.18
C ALA A 7 9.10 -11.12 -8.19
N GLU A 8 10.25 -11.69 -8.58
CA GLU A 8 10.99 -12.67 -7.78
C GLU A 8 11.37 -12.12 -6.40
N LEU A 9 12.00 -10.95 -6.34
CA LEU A 9 12.43 -10.33 -5.08
C LEU A 9 11.25 -10.18 -4.10
N LEU A 10 10.11 -9.68 -4.58
CA LEU A 10 8.89 -9.59 -3.78
C LEU A 10 8.42 -10.96 -3.31
N ALA A 11 8.37 -11.94 -4.22
CA ALA A 11 7.92 -13.28 -3.90
C ALA A 11 8.81 -13.90 -2.81
N GLU A 12 10.13 -13.74 -2.90
CA GLU A 12 11.06 -14.20 -1.86
C GLU A 12 10.79 -13.56 -0.50
N LYS A 13 10.47 -12.26 -0.48
CA LYS A 13 10.13 -11.55 0.75
C LYS A 13 8.87 -12.09 1.41
N ILE A 14 7.83 -12.32 0.62
CA ILE A 14 6.59 -12.98 1.06
C ILE A 14 6.88 -14.39 1.57
N ILE A 15 7.71 -15.16 0.87
CA ILE A 15 8.12 -16.52 1.28
C ILE A 15 8.83 -16.51 2.64
N ARG A 16 9.76 -15.58 2.86
CA ARG A 16 10.45 -15.46 4.15
C ARG A 16 9.46 -15.20 5.29
N GLU A 17 8.47 -14.34 5.08
CA GLU A 17 7.45 -14.03 6.09
C GLU A 17 6.48 -15.20 6.34
N LEU A 18 6.10 -15.93 5.30
CA LEU A 18 5.32 -17.16 5.42
C LEU A 18 6.08 -18.20 6.25
N ASN A 19 7.36 -18.43 5.94
CA ASN A 19 8.21 -19.36 6.68
C ASN A 19 8.36 -18.97 8.16
N ARG A 20 8.57 -17.68 8.46
CA ARG A 20 8.64 -17.15 9.84
C ARG A 20 7.34 -17.36 10.61
N SER A 21 6.21 -17.30 9.91
CA SER A 21 4.87 -17.52 10.46
C SER A 21 4.48 -19.01 10.49
N GLY A 22 5.40 -19.93 10.16
CA GLY A 22 5.16 -21.37 10.16
C GLY A 22 4.28 -21.88 9.03
N VAL A 23 4.09 -21.09 7.97
CA VAL A 23 3.29 -21.46 6.79
C VAL A 23 4.22 -22.06 5.72
N SER A 24 3.93 -23.29 5.32
CA SER A 24 4.71 -23.98 4.28
C SER A 24 4.32 -23.52 2.87
N ILE A 25 5.32 -23.41 2.00
CA ILE A 25 5.10 -23.14 0.58
C ILE A 25 4.81 -24.46 -0.13
N TYR A 26 3.57 -24.64 -0.60
CA TYR A 26 3.19 -25.83 -1.35
C TYR A 26 3.93 -25.94 -2.69
N GLN A 27 3.90 -24.89 -3.51
CA GLN A 27 4.57 -24.86 -4.81
C GLN A 27 4.97 -23.44 -5.21
N LYS A 28 6.12 -23.31 -5.87
CA LYS A 28 6.58 -22.11 -6.56
C LYS A 28 6.54 -22.36 -8.06
N LEU A 29 5.75 -21.57 -8.77
CA LEU A 29 5.64 -21.58 -10.22
C LEU A 29 6.23 -20.27 -10.75
N VAL A 30 7.27 -20.37 -11.54
CA VAL A 30 8.03 -19.20 -12.00
C VAL A 30 8.09 -19.16 -13.51
N SER A 31 7.92 -17.96 -14.05
CA SER A 31 8.08 -17.67 -15.47
C SER A 31 9.45 -17.01 -15.70
N PHE A 32 10.48 -17.82 -15.94
CA PHE A 32 11.81 -17.41 -16.39
C PHE A 32 12.05 -17.94 -17.81
N ASN A 33 11.81 -17.15 -18.86
CA ASN A 33 12.07 -17.54 -20.27
C ASN A 33 11.78 -19.04 -20.57
N GLU A 34 12.74 -19.80 -21.11
CA GLU A 34 12.63 -21.24 -21.40
C GLU A 34 12.83 -22.17 -20.19
N HIS A 35 13.21 -21.61 -19.02
CA HIS A 35 13.57 -22.38 -17.82
C HIS A 35 12.51 -22.32 -16.70
N GLY A 36 11.41 -21.62 -16.92
CA GLY A 36 10.30 -21.52 -15.98
C GLY A 36 9.41 -22.77 -15.95
N ASN A 37 8.86 -23.10 -14.79
CA ASN A 37 7.88 -24.19 -14.61
C ASN A 37 6.42 -23.71 -14.61
N LEU A 38 6.16 -22.42 -14.86
CA LEU A 38 4.80 -21.89 -14.97
C LEU A 38 4.19 -22.20 -16.34
N THR A 39 3.26 -23.17 -16.35
CA THR A 39 2.37 -23.49 -17.47
C THR A 39 0.92 -23.43 -17.00
N ARG A 40 -0.04 -23.60 -17.92
CA ARG A 40 -1.45 -23.71 -17.53
C ARG A 40 -1.65 -24.93 -16.62
N GLU A 41 -1.11 -26.06 -17.02
CA GLU A 41 -1.24 -27.35 -16.33
C GLU A 41 -0.68 -27.24 -14.92
N SER A 42 0.56 -26.75 -14.77
CA SER A 42 1.18 -26.62 -13.45
C SER A 42 0.43 -25.64 -12.53
N LEU A 43 -0.14 -24.56 -13.08
CA LEU A 43 -0.97 -23.62 -12.32
C LEU A 43 -2.29 -24.25 -11.86
N ILE A 44 -3.00 -24.95 -12.75
CA ILE A 44 -4.27 -25.61 -12.42
C ILE A 44 -4.06 -26.71 -11.39
N ASP A 45 -3.03 -27.54 -11.55
CA ASP A 45 -2.70 -28.60 -10.60
C ASP A 45 -2.38 -28.02 -9.22
N SER A 46 -1.60 -26.94 -9.18
CA SER A 46 -1.36 -26.15 -7.97
C SER A 46 -2.65 -25.68 -7.32
N LEU A 47 -3.56 -25.07 -8.08
CA LEU A 47 -4.80 -24.49 -7.57
C LEU A 47 -5.77 -25.54 -7.02
N LYS A 48 -5.75 -26.77 -7.57
CA LYS A 48 -6.57 -27.88 -7.08
C LYS A 48 -6.06 -28.42 -5.73
N GLN A 49 -4.75 -28.48 -5.57
CA GLN A 49 -4.11 -29.15 -4.42
C GLN A 49 -3.78 -28.20 -3.27
N ALA A 50 -3.40 -26.96 -3.57
CA ALA A 50 -3.06 -25.97 -2.56
C ALA A 50 -4.28 -25.61 -1.71
N SER A 51 -4.02 -25.20 -0.47
CA SER A 51 -5.01 -24.57 0.41
C SER A 51 -4.36 -23.38 1.13
N GLY A 52 -5.10 -22.28 1.28
CA GLY A 52 -4.60 -21.04 1.89
C GLY A 52 -4.40 -19.92 0.88
N ILE A 53 -3.38 -19.07 1.09
CA ILE A 53 -3.17 -17.88 0.26
C ILE A 53 -2.42 -18.25 -1.03
N VAL A 54 -3.03 -17.93 -2.18
CA VAL A 54 -2.44 -18.15 -3.50
C VAL A 54 -2.09 -16.80 -4.13
N PHE A 55 -0.80 -16.48 -4.16
CA PHE A 55 -0.28 -15.33 -4.89
C PHE A 55 -0.13 -15.65 -6.37
N ILE A 56 -0.75 -14.84 -7.22
CA ILE A 56 -0.60 -14.87 -8.67
C ILE A 56 -0.15 -13.48 -9.12
N ASN A 57 1.11 -13.36 -9.53
CA ASN A 57 1.70 -12.12 -10.03
C ASN A 57 2.11 -12.29 -11.50
N LEU A 58 1.09 -12.20 -12.37
CA LEU A 58 1.19 -12.28 -13.83
C LEU A 58 0.64 -10.99 -14.46
N HIS A 59 0.86 -10.79 -15.76
CA HIS A 59 0.13 -9.73 -16.47
C HIS A 59 -1.33 -10.15 -16.63
N GLY A 60 -2.26 -9.38 -16.08
CA GLY A 60 -3.68 -9.68 -16.16
C GLY A 60 -4.47 -8.62 -16.88
N ASN A 61 -5.71 -8.99 -17.20
CA ASN A 61 -6.79 -8.10 -17.52
C ASN A 61 -8.10 -8.80 -17.09
N PRO A 62 -9.28 -8.23 -17.36
CA PRO A 62 -10.55 -8.85 -16.97
C PRO A 62 -10.80 -10.27 -17.49
N TYR A 63 -10.13 -10.68 -18.57
CA TYR A 63 -10.38 -11.93 -19.29
C TYR A 63 -9.42 -13.07 -18.93
N GLY A 64 -8.20 -12.75 -18.48
CA GLY A 64 -7.19 -13.76 -18.19
C GLY A 64 -5.88 -13.20 -17.69
N MET A 65 -4.91 -14.10 -17.49
CA MET A 65 -3.57 -13.81 -17.00
C MET A 65 -2.51 -14.48 -17.87
N ALA A 66 -1.45 -13.75 -18.20
CA ALA A 66 -0.38 -14.13 -19.11
C ALA A 66 1.01 -13.86 -18.52
N ARG A 67 2.03 -14.55 -19.05
CA ARG A 67 3.43 -14.39 -18.63
C ARG A 67 4.08 -13.09 -19.11
N THR A 68 3.53 -12.49 -20.16
CA THR A 68 4.00 -11.22 -20.75
C THR A 68 2.78 -10.37 -21.12
N THR A 69 2.98 -9.07 -21.37
CA THR A 69 1.89 -8.14 -21.74
C THR A 69 1.23 -8.45 -23.08
N THR A 70 1.93 -9.16 -23.98
CA THR A 70 1.47 -9.49 -25.34
C THR A 70 1.38 -10.99 -25.62
N GLY A 71 1.77 -11.83 -24.65
CA GLY A 71 1.81 -13.28 -24.79
C GLY A 71 0.45 -13.95 -24.58
N PRO A 72 0.36 -15.27 -24.88
CA PRO A 72 -0.86 -16.02 -24.64
C PRO A 72 -1.18 -16.12 -23.15
N TYR A 73 -2.48 -16.22 -22.84
CA TYR A 73 -2.93 -16.47 -21.48
C TYR A 73 -2.45 -17.83 -20.97
N VAL A 74 -1.96 -17.84 -19.73
CA VAL A 74 -1.77 -19.05 -18.92
C VAL A 74 -3.13 -19.54 -18.44
N VAL A 75 -4.01 -18.62 -18.04
CA VAL A 75 -5.35 -18.94 -17.57
C VAL A 75 -6.35 -17.87 -17.99
N THR A 76 -7.55 -18.32 -18.33
CA THR A 76 -8.72 -17.52 -18.69
C THR A 76 -9.92 -18.02 -17.91
N ALA A 77 -11.02 -17.27 -17.91
CA ALA A 77 -12.27 -17.72 -17.29
C ALA A 77 -12.76 -19.09 -17.79
N HIS A 78 -12.58 -19.38 -19.08
CA HIS A 78 -13.02 -20.64 -19.70
C HIS A 78 -12.06 -21.79 -19.48
N SER A 79 -10.77 -21.49 -19.37
CA SER A 79 -9.73 -22.50 -19.19
C SER A 79 -9.49 -22.86 -17.72
N LEU A 80 -10.13 -22.14 -16.78
CA LEU A 80 -10.05 -22.39 -15.35
C LEU A 80 -10.94 -23.57 -14.97
N GLU A 81 -10.35 -24.55 -14.30
CA GLU A 81 -11.04 -25.73 -13.77
C GLU A 81 -11.43 -25.48 -12.30
N GLU A 82 -12.09 -26.45 -11.66
CA GLU A 82 -12.35 -26.38 -10.22
C GLU A 82 -11.05 -26.17 -9.45
N VAL A 83 -11.10 -25.30 -8.45
CA VAL A 83 -9.98 -24.97 -7.57
C VAL A 83 -10.32 -25.37 -6.13
N ASN A 84 -9.31 -25.55 -5.29
CA ASN A 84 -9.55 -25.86 -3.88
C ASN A 84 -10.38 -24.75 -3.21
N SER A 85 -11.41 -25.14 -2.47
CA SER A 85 -12.33 -24.19 -1.84
C SER A 85 -11.76 -23.42 -0.66
N ARG A 86 -10.54 -23.74 -0.25
CA ARG A 86 -9.80 -23.02 0.80
C ARG A 86 -8.80 -22.01 0.23
N ASN A 87 -8.83 -21.76 -1.08
CA ASN A 87 -7.93 -20.81 -1.71
C ASN A 87 -8.43 -19.37 -1.58
N ILE A 88 -7.57 -18.50 -1.07
CA ILE A 88 -7.71 -17.05 -1.14
C ILE A 88 -6.76 -16.57 -2.24
N ILE A 89 -7.32 -16.18 -3.39
CA ILE A 89 -6.54 -15.75 -4.53
C ILE A 89 -6.17 -14.29 -4.34
N VAL A 90 -4.87 -13.99 -4.30
CA VAL A 90 -4.37 -12.62 -4.27
C VAL A 90 -3.65 -12.34 -5.57
N THR A 91 -4.26 -11.48 -6.37
CA THR A 91 -3.73 -11.01 -7.64
C THR A 91 -3.45 -9.53 -7.52
N LEU A 92 -2.27 -9.11 -7.95
CA LEU A 92 -2.05 -7.71 -8.33
C LEU A 92 -1.72 -7.60 -9.82
N SER A 93 -2.19 -8.59 -10.56
CA SER A 93 -2.28 -8.54 -12.01
C SER A 93 -3.17 -7.37 -12.43
N CYS A 94 -2.70 -6.61 -13.42
CA CYS A 94 -3.36 -5.43 -13.96
C CYS A 94 -4.87 -5.65 -14.19
N SER A 95 -5.70 -4.71 -13.73
CA SER A 95 -7.13 -4.56 -14.06
C SER A 95 -8.01 -5.84 -14.07
N THR A 96 -7.66 -6.92 -13.37
CA THR A 96 -8.42 -8.18 -13.39
C THR A 96 -9.86 -8.07 -12.85
N CYS A 97 -10.13 -7.03 -12.05
CA CYS A 97 -11.45 -6.67 -11.57
C CYS A 97 -12.07 -5.48 -12.32
N ASN A 98 -11.60 -5.13 -13.53
CA ASN A 98 -12.26 -4.11 -14.34
C ASN A 98 -13.52 -4.66 -15.02
N PHE A 99 -14.61 -4.77 -14.26
CA PHE A 99 -15.87 -5.33 -14.74
C PHE A 99 -16.53 -4.48 -15.83
N ASN A 100 -16.15 -3.20 -15.98
CA ASN A 100 -16.71 -2.33 -17.02
C ASN A 100 -16.28 -2.76 -18.43
N GLU A 101 -15.16 -3.44 -18.58
CA GLU A 101 -14.70 -3.97 -19.87
C GLU A 101 -15.35 -5.31 -20.23
N ILE A 102 -16.12 -5.93 -19.31
CA ILE A 102 -16.67 -7.27 -19.47
C ILE A 102 -18.12 -7.20 -19.94
N LEU A 103 -18.40 -7.72 -21.12
CA LEU A 103 -19.78 -7.82 -21.65
C LEU A 103 -20.57 -8.98 -21.03
N ASN A 104 -19.91 -10.08 -20.70
CA ASN A 104 -20.51 -11.27 -20.11
C ASN A 104 -19.75 -11.68 -18.84
N PRO A 105 -20.38 -11.71 -17.66
CA PRO A 105 -19.73 -12.10 -16.40
C PRO A 105 -18.98 -13.44 -16.45
N LYS A 106 -19.42 -14.39 -17.29
CA LYS A 106 -18.76 -15.69 -17.49
C LYS A 106 -17.36 -15.59 -18.08
N ASN A 107 -17.01 -14.45 -18.67
CA ASN A 107 -15.70 -14.20 -19.25
C ASN A 107 -14.73 -13.56 -18.24
N SER A 108 -15.21 -13.21 -17.05
CA SER A 108 -14.38 -12.60 -16.01
C SER A 108 -13.48 -13.63 -15.33
N ILE A 109 -12.17 -13.42 -15.37
CA ILE A 109 -11.22 -14.27 -14.66
C ILE A 109 -11.45 -14.22 -13.14
N ALA A 110 -11.74 -13.04 -12.59
CA ALA A 110 -11.99 -12.85 -11.17
C ALA A 110 -13.25 -13.60 -10.70
N LEU A 111 -14.36 -13.48 -11.44
CA LEU A 111 -15.58 -14.24 -11.12
C LEU A 111 -15.42 -15.72 -11.39
N ALA A 112 -14.61 -16.11 -12.38
CA ALA A 112 -14.31 -17.52 -12.64
C ALA A 112 -13.67 -18.18 -11.42
N PHE A 113 -12.66 -17.57 -10.79
CA PHE A 113 -12.04 -18.12 -9.57
C PHE A 113 -13.06 -18.39 -8.47
N ILE A 114 -13.94 -17.43 -8.19
CA ILE A 114 -15.00 -17.58 -7.18
C ILE A 114 -15.96 -18.72 -7.59
N SER A 115 -16.46 -18.71 -8.83
CA SER A 115 -17.40 -19.73 -9.31
C SER A 115 -16.82 -21.14 -9.37
N LYS A 116 -15.49 -21.26 -9.45
CA LYS A 116 -14.75 -22.53 -9.46
C LYS A 116 -14.34 -23.01 -8.08
N GLY A 117 -14.75 -22.29 -7.03
CA GLY A 117 -14.64 -22.74 -5.65
C GLY A 117 -13.77 -21.85 -4.77
N ALA A 118 -12.98 -20.91 -5.31
CA ALA A 118 -12.11 -20.08 -4.48
C ALA A 118 -12.91 -19.33 -3.39
N LEU A 119 -12.35 -19.32 -2.19
CA LEU A 119 -12.98 -18.73 -1.01
C LEU A 119 -13.10 -17.21 -1.12
N ALA A 120 -12.08 -16.59 -1.70
CA ALA A 120 -12.05 -15.18 -1.99
C ALA A 120 -11.08 -14.87 -3.13
N TYR A 121 -11.27 -13.72 -3.76
CA TYR A 121 -10.40 -13.17 -4.80
C TYR A 121 -10.13 -11.69 -4.51
N ILE A 122 -8.86 -11.33 -4.46
CA ILE A 122 -8.39 -9.95 -4.35
C ILE A 122 -7.71 -9.56 -5.67
N GLY A 123 -8.17 -8.46 -6.26
CA GLY A 123 -7.64 -7.93 -7.52
C GLY A 123 -7.79 -6.42 -7.63
N ALA A 124 -7.49 -5.86 -8.80
CA ALA A 124 -7.52 -4.42 -9.04
C ALA A 124 -8.43 -4.07 -10.23
N ARG A 125 -9.14 -2.93 -10.17
CA ARG A 125 -9.93 -2.41 -11.31
C ARG A 125 -9.12 -1.66 -12.35
N LYS A 126 -7.89 -1.29 -12.04
CA LYS A 126 -6.99 -0.58 -12.96
C LYS A 126 -5.59 -1.10 -12.83
N VAL A 127 -4.75 -0.77 -13.81
CA VAL A 127 -3.33 -1.08 -13.77
C VAL A 127 -2.68 -0.28 -12.65
N GLU A 128 -1.91 -0.94 -11.79
CA GLU A 128 -1.01 -0.23 -10.88
C GLU A 128 0.18 0.29 -11.70
N TYR A 129 0.16 1.57 -12.08
CA TYR A 129 1.31 2.19 -12.76
C TYR A 129 2.44 2.41 -11.75
N ALA A 130 3.50 1.60 -11.87
CA ALA A 130 4.73 1.72 -11.11
C ALA A 130 5.68 2.72 -11.80
N GLY A 131 5.78 3.94 -11.28
CA GLY A 131 6.86 4.86 -11.66
C GLY A 131 8.24 4.42 -11.16
N GLU A 132 8.30 3.49 -10.20
CA GLU A 132 9.54 2.94 -9.65
C GLU A 132 9.34 1.45 -9.36
N LEU A 133 10.22 0.58 -9.87
CA LEU A 133 10.11 -0.89 -9.87
C LEU A 133 9.84 -1.54 -8.49
N GLU A 134 10.05 -0.84 -7.37
CA GLU A 134 9.78 -1.34 -6.01
C GLU A 134 8.56 -0.71 -5.31
N THR A 135 7.91 0.29 -5.91
CA THR A 135 6.83 1.04 -5.24
C THR A 135 5.43 0.48 -5.46
N SER A 136 5.22 -0.34 -6.50
CA SER A 136 3.93 -1.04 -6.71
C SER A 136 3.90 -2.45 -6.11
N THR A 137 5.06 -2.99 -5.74
CA THR A 137 5.22 -4.40 -5.38
C THR A 137 4.95 -4.70 -3.90
N ALA A 138 4.81 -3.71 -3.02
CA ALA A 138 4.68 -3.97 -1.57
C ALA A 138 3.25 -4.31 -1.09
N PHE A 139 2.22 -4.20 -1.94
CA PHE A 139 0.83 -4.47 -1.51
C PHE A 139 0.47 -5.96 -1.34
N PRO A 140 0.98 -6.91 -2.15
CA PRO A 140 0.79 -8.34 -1.85
C PRO A 140 1.49 -8.71 -0.56
N GLU A 141 2.68 -8.16 -0.33
CA GLU A 141 3.40 -8.28 0.94
C GLU A 141 2.52 -7.78 2.09
N LEU A 142 1.99 -6.56 2.01
CA LEU A 142 1.12 -5.97 3.03
C LEU A 142 -0.11 -6.85 3.31
N ILE A 143 -0.82 -7.29 2.26
CA ILE A 143 -1.99 -8.16 2.40
C ILE A 143 -1.58 -9.47 3.09
N THR A 144 -0.52 -10.13 2.62
CA THR A 144 -0.01 -11.37 3.24
C THR A 144 0.24 -11.16 4.72
N TYR A 145 1.03 -10.14 5.03
CA TYR A 145 1.48 -9.83 6.37
C TYR A 145 0.29 -9.58 7.30
N MET A 146 -0.66 -8.75 6.88
CA MET A 146 -1.87 -8.47 7.65
C MET A 146 -2.69 -9.74 7.91
N LEU A 147 -2.86 -10.62 6.92
CA LEU A 147 -3.59 -11.87 7.10
C LEU A 147 -2.89 -12.81 8.09
N LEU A 148 -1.56 -12.92 8.01
CA LEU A 148 -0.76 -13.71 8.96
C LEU A 148 -0.81 -13.16 10.39
N ARG A 149 -1.12 -11.88 10.56
CA ARG A 149 -1.34 -11.22 11.87
C ARG A 149 -2.81 -11.12 12.28
N GLY A 150 -3.70 -11.80 11.55
CA GLY A 150 -5.09 -12.04 11.99
C GLY A 150 -6.05 -10.93 11.64
N TYR A 151 -5.63 -9.97 10.80
CA TYR A 151 -6.56 -9.04 10.19
C TYR A 151 -7.51 -9.79 9.24
N SER A 152 -8.72 -9.26 9.09
CA SER A 152 -9.67 -9.80 8.10
C SER A 152 -9.27 -9.41 6.68
N LEU A 153 -9.76 -10.15 5.67
CA LEU A 153 -9.55 -9.80 4.26
C LEU A 153 -10.02 -8.37 3.95
N GLY A 154 -11.19 -7.98 4.45
CA GLY A 154 -11.72 -6.63 4.29
C GLY A 154 -10.81 -5.57 4.92
N SER A 155 -10.22 -5.87 6.08
CA SER A 155 -9.26 -4.96 6.72
C SER A 155 -7.99 -4.78 5.90
N ALA A 156 -7.44 -5.88 5.36
CA ALA A 156 -6.25 -5.83 4.52
C ALA A 156 -6.48 -5.03 3.23
N VAL A 157 -7.62 -5.26 2.56
CA VAL A 157 -8.00 -4.52 1.34
C VAL A 157 -8.31 -3.05 1.65
N ARG A 158 -8.94 -2.75 2.80
CA ARG A 158 -9.17 -1.37 3.26
C ARG A 158 -7.86 -0.61 3.44
N TRP A 159 -6.83 -1.25 3.99
CA TRP A 159 -5.51 -0.64 4.13
C TRP A 159 -4.91 -0.26 2.78
N VAL A 160 -4.88 -1.19 1.83
CA VAL A 160 -4.37 -0.93 0.47
C VAL A 160 -5.15 0.21 -0.20
N ASN A 161 -6.48 0.19 -0.12
CA ASN A 161 -7.32 1.26 -0.69
C ASN A 161 -7.08 2.63 -0.02
N ASN A 162 -6.89 2.69 1.29
CA ASN A 162 -6.55 3.95 1.97
C ASN A 162 -5.19 4.50 1.52
N ILE A 163 -4.22 3.62 1.24
CA ILE A 163 -2.94 4.01 0.66
C ILE A 163 -3.15 4.63 -0.73
N HIS A 164 -3.97 4.00 -1.57
CA HIS A 164 -4.28 4.53 -2.90
C HIS A 164 -5.00 5.89 -2.84
N ILE A 165 -6.01 6.03 -1.97
CA ILE A 165 -6.72 7.30 -1.75
C ILE A 165 -5.73 8.39 -1.34
N ARG A 166 -4.81 8.08 -0.40
CA ARG A 166 -3.84 9.06 0.08
C ARG A 166 -2.84 9.50 -0.99
N ALA A 167 -2.48 8.59 -1.89
CA ALA A 167 -1.54 8.84 -2.99
C ALA A 167 -2.19 9.62 -4.15
N ALA A 168 -3.49 9.47 -4.38
CA ALA A 168 -4.21 10.08 -5.49
C ALA A 168 -4.73 11.48 -5.11
N SER A 169 -3.87 12.49 -5.25
CA SER A 169 -4.29 13.90 -5.04
C SER A 169 -5.29 14.35 -6.11
N GLY A 170 -6.42 14.93 -5.70
CA GLY A 170 -7.42 15.49 -6.62
C GLY A 170 -8.30 14.46 -7.33
N VAL A 171 -8.29 13.20 -6.89
CA VAL A 171 -9.14 12.12 -7.41
C VAL A 171 -10.16 11.73 -6.35
N ASP A 172 -11.41 11.50 -6.74
CA ASP A 172 -12.44 11.06 -5.81
C ASP A 172 -12.04 9.75 -5.10
N PRO A 173 -12.27 9.63 -3.78
CA PRO A 173 -11.83 8.46 -3.01
C PRO A 173 -12.31 7.11 -3.56
N TRP A 174 -13.53 7.05 -4.08
CA TRP A 174 -14.10 5.81 -4.63
C TRP A 174 -13.48 5.38 -5.98
N ILE A 175 -12.89 6.33 -6.72
CA ILE A 175 -12.11 6.06 -7.94
C ILE A 175 -10.70 5.64 -7.54
N ALA A 176 -10.13 6.31 -6.54
CA ALA A 176 -8.81 6.02 -6.01
C ALA A 176 -8.74 4.67 -5.27
N ALA A 177 -9.82 4.22 -4.65
CA ALA A 177 -9.94 2.88 -4.07
C ALA A 177 -10.29 1.85 -5.14
N TYR A 178 -9.28 1.29 -5.81
CA TYR A 178 -9.45 0.37 -6.93
C TYR A 178 -9.08 -1.09 -6.63
N THR A 179 -8.63 -1.42 -5.42
CA THR A 179 -8.46 -2.80 -4.98
C THR A 179 -9.82 -3.37 -4.61
N CYS A 180 -10.18 -4.51 -5.18
CA CYS A 180 -11.45 -5.19 -4.99
C CYS A 180 -11.26 -6.49 -4.22
N LEU A 181 -12.15 -6.73 -3.27
CA LEU A 181 -12.35 -8.03 -2.64
C LEU A 181 -13.65 -8.64 -3.19
N LEU A 182 -13.58 -9.86 -3.70
CA LEU A 182 -14.72 -10.73 -3.96
C LEU A 182 -14.69 -11.85 -2.93
N GLY A 183 -15.67 -11.91 -2.04
CA GLY A 183 -15.70 -12.84 -0.91
C GLY A 183 -16.12 -12.16 0.38
N ASP A 184 -16.07 -12.91 1.49
CA ASP A 184 -16.43 -12.42 2.81
C ASP A 184 -15.34 -11.47 3.38
N PRO A 185 -15.66 -10.18 3.67
CA PRO A 185 -14.70 -9.23 4.24
C PRO A 185 -14.28 -9.56 5.67
N ASP A 186 -15.05 -10.35 6.42
CA ASP A 186 -14.76 -10.69 7.81
C ASP A 186 -13.90 -11.95 7.96
N LEU A 187 -13.59 -12.61 6.84
CA LEU A 187 -12.77 -13.81 6.81
C LEU A 187 -11.36 -13.58 7.35
N ARG A 188 -10.90 -14.48 8.21
CA ARG A 188 -9.58 -14.47 8.86
C ARG A 188 -8.90 -15.83 8.72
N LEU A 189 -7.57 -15.82 8.75
CA LEU A 189 -6.80 -17.06 8.87
C LEU A 189 -6.89 -17.59 10.29
N SER A 190 -7.23 -18.88 10.44
CA SER A 190 -7.36 -19.54 11.75
C SER A 190 -6.03 -19.58 12.53
N ASN A 191 -4.90 -19.63 11.83
CA ASN A 191 -3.57 -19.81 12.41
C ASN A 191 -2.78 -18.49 12.48
N ALA A 192 -3.48 -17.35 12.48
CA ALA A 192 -2.82 -16.06 12.56
C ALA A 192 -2.04 -15.90 13.87
N THR A 193 -0.78 -15.48 13.76
CA THR A 193 0.05 -15.17 14.91
C THR A 193 -0.37 -13.80 15.45
N GLY A 194 -1.08 -13.75 16.58
CA GLY A 194 -1.43 -12.50 17.26
C GLY A 194 -0.24 -11.81 17.94
N GLN A 195 0.99 -12.09 17.51
CA GLN A 195 2.21 -11.55 18.12
C GLN A 195 2.54 -10.18 17.52
N GLU A 196 2.92 -9.25 18.39
CA GLU A 196 3.34 -7.91 17.98
C GLU A 196 4.76 -7.95 17.41
N ASP A 197 4.93 -7.50 16.16
CA ASP A 197 6.25 -7.41 15.53
C ASP A 197 6.99 -6.11 15.86
N ALA A 198 6.27 -5.10 16.33
CA ALA A 198 6.84 -3.81 16.69
C ALA A 198 6.05 -3.15 17.82
N SER A 199 6.78 -2.39 18.65
CA SER A 199 6.20 -1.46 19.59
C SER A 199 6.29 -0.05 19.03
N VAL A 200 5.25 0.77 19.24
CA VAL A 200 5.20 2.14 18.75
C VAL A 200 5.03 3.10 19.90
N LYS A 201 5.89 4.12 19.94
CA LYS A 201 5.81 5.21 20.91
C LYS A 201 5.60 6.54 20.19
N LEU A 202 4.59 7.28 20.62
CA LEU A 202 4.31 8.64 20.17
C LEU A 202 4.93 9.62 21.16
N ASN A 203 5.83 10.46 20.66
CA ASN A 203 6.36 11.62 21.36
C ASN A 203 5.82 12.90 20.71
N GLU A 204 6.14 14.07 21.27
CA GLU A 204 5.59 15.37 20.83
C GLU A 204 5.75 15.67 19.34
N ASN A 205 6.88 15.29 18.73
CA ASN A 205 7.17 15.56 17.30
C ASN A 205 7.75 14.34 16.56
N GLU A 206 7.81 13.18 17.22
CA GLU A 206 8.44 11.98 16.67
C GLU A 206 7.63 10.74 17.04
N ILE A 207 7.56 9.80 16.10
CA ILE A 207 7.03 8.46 16.31
C ILE A 207 8.18 7.48 16.17
N SER A 208 8.41 6.68 17.22
CA SER A 208 9.45 5.66 17.23
C SER A 208 8.81 4.28 17.08
N VAL A 209 9.13 3.58 16.01
CA VAL A 209 8.73 2.20 15.77
C VAL A 209 9.92 1.30 16.06
N ASN A 210 9.86 0.56 17.16
CA ASN A 210 10.91 -0.35 17.59
C ASN A 210 10.53 -1.79 17.21
N ILE A 211 11.35 -2.40 16.36
CA ILE A 211 11.14 -3.74 15.83
C ILE A 211 11.48 -4.77 16.91
N LEU A 212 10.52 -5.63 17.23
CA LEU A 212 10.67 -6.64 18.27
C LEU A 212 11.14 -7.98 17.71
N ARG A 213 10.84 -8.26 16.44
CA ARG A 213 11.11 -9.56 15.80
C ARG A 213 11.57 -9.36 14.37
N GLU A 214 12.30 -10.34 13.86
CA GLU A 214 12.69 -10.32 12.47
C GLU A 214 11.46 -10.44 11.57
N THR A 215 11.23 -9.45 10.70
CA THR A 215 10.06 -9.41 9.82
C THR A 215 10.33 -8.60 8.56
N CYS A 216 9.60 -8.90 7.49
CA CYS A 216 9.76 -8.25 6.20
C CYS A 216 9.12 -6.85 6.16
N CYS A 217 8.06 -6.65 6.94
CA CYS A 217 7.32 -5.39 7.03
C CYS A 217 6.60 -5.29 8.38
N VAL A 218 6.11 -4.09 8.70
CA VAL A 218 5.40 -3.82 9.95
C VAL A 218 4.17 -2.97 9.67
N THR A 219 3.06 -3.33 10.30
CA THR A 219 1.89 -2.46 10.40
C THR A 219 1.62 -2.09 11.85
N SER A 220 1.29 -0.83 12.11
CA SER A 220 0.84 -0.40 13.43
C SER A 220 -0.27 0.65 13.35
N ARG A 221 -1.06 0.74 14.42
CA ARG A 221 -2.19 1.65 14.57
C ARG A 221 -2.06 2.31 15.93
N ILE A 222 -1.96 3.63 15.94
CA ILE A 222 -1.90 4.41 17.18
C ILE A 222 -2.92 5.54 17.14
N GLU A 223 -3.49 5.86 18.30
CA GLU A 223 -4.26 7.09 18.45
C GLU A 223 -3.32 8.28 18.21
N PHE A 224 -3.79 9.25 17.43
CA PHE A 224 -3.00 10.38 16.98
C PHE A 224 -3.79 11.67 17.23
N PRO A 225 -3.15 12.74 17.72
CA PRO A 225 -3.88 13.93 18.16
C PRO A 225 -4.30 14.88 17.02
N TYR A 226 -3.88 14.63 15.78
CA TYR A 226 -4.09 15.54 14.64
C TYR A 226 -4.83 14.87 13.48
N ALA A 227 -5.63 15.65 12.74
CA ALA A 227 -6.20 15.22 11.47
C ALA A 227 -5.13 15.12 10.36
N ALA A 228 -5.45 14.44 9.27
CA ALA A 228 -4.54 14.23 8.15
C ALA A 228 -4.06 15.55 7.51
N GLU A 229 -4.94 16.54 7.47
CA GLU A 229 -4.72 17.85 6.86
C GLU A 229 -3.81 18.73 7.73
N GLU A 230 -3.77 18.49 9.04
CA GLU A 230 -3.05 19.30 10.02
C GLU A 230 -1.59 18.89 10.19
N VAL A 231 -1.16 17.77 9.64
CA VAL A 231 0.18 17.23 9.87
C VAL A 231 0.95 16.99 8.57
N LYS A 232 2.26 17.14 8.63
CA LYS A 232 3.20 16.71 7.60
C LYS A 232 4.23 15.78 8.22
N PHE A 233 4.43 14.61 7.61
CA PHE A 233 5.45 13.65 8.02
C PHE A 233 6.76 13.87 7.25
N GLU A 234 7.88 13.70 7.94
CA GLU A 234 9.20 13.70 7.34
C GLU A 234 9.64 12.27 7.01
N LEU A 235 9.86 12.03 5.72
CA LEU A 235 10.23 10.72 5.19
C LEU A 235 11.73 10.69 4.88
N LYS A 236 12.55 10.73 5.93
CA LYS A 236 14.03 10.58 5.85
C LYS A 236 14.44 9.13 6.05
N ASN A 237 14.66 8.37 4.98
CA ASN A 237 15.53 7.18 4.85
C ASN A 237 15.16 6.50 3.51
N PRO A 238 16.06 6.43 2.52
CA PRO A 238 15.74 5.85 1.22
C PRO A 238 15.49 4.33 1.26
N ASP A 239 15.95 3.62 2.29
CA ASP A 239 15.94 2.15 2.39
C ASP A 239 14.67 1.61 3.06
N VAL A 240 13.96 2.46 3.82
CA VAL A 240 12.69 2.11 4.46
C VAL A 240 11.58 2.88 3.77
N ARG A 241 10.74 2.15 3.05
CA ARG A 241 9.48 2.70 2.57
C ARG A 241 8.52 2.85 3.74
N ARG A 242 7.94 4.05 3.83
CA ARG A 242 7.01 4.44 4.88
C ARG A 242 5.72 4.89 4.23
N VAL A 243 4.64 4.24 4.59
CA VAL A 243 3.30 4.64 4.16
C VAL A 243 2.49 4.95 5.40
N LEU A 244 2.04 6.21 5.47
CA LEU A 244 1.37 6.77 6.63
C LEU A 244 0.05 7.38 6.17
N PHE A 245 -1.04 7.01 6.84
CA PHE A 245 -2.33 7.64 6.60
C PHE A 245 -3.14 7.71 7.90
N ILE A 246 -3.90 8.78 8.05
CA ILE A 246 -4.74 9.00 9.22
C ILE A 246 -6.19 8.71 8.82
N THR A 247 -6.87 7.94 9.66
CA THR A 247 -8.30 7.64 9.55
C THR A 247 -9.03 8.18 10.76
N LYS A 248 -10.29 8.60 10.59
CA LYS A 248 -11.16 8.93 11.70
C LYS A 248 -12.01 7.72 12.07
N GLU A 249 -11.86 7.23 13.31
CA GLU A 249 -12.64 6.11 13.84
C GLU A 249 -13.42 6.60 15.06
N GLY A 250 -14.72 6.89 14.87
CA GLY A 250 -15.51 7.63 15.84
C GLY A 250 -14.96 9.05 16.05
N ASP A 251 -14.65 9.40 17.29
CA ASP A 251 -14.08 10.71 17.65
C ASP A 251 -12.55 10.74 17.65
N LYS A 252 -11.90 9.61 17.36
CA LYS A 252 -10.44 9.47 17.42
C LYS A 252 -9.83 9.51 16.03
N TYR A 253 -8.70 10.20 15.91
CA TYR A 253 -7.83 10.04 14.75
C TYR A 253 -6.85 8.90 15.02
N ILE A 254 -6.77 7.97 14.07
CA ILE A 254 -5.89 6.81 14.13
C ILE A 254 -4.85 6.96 13.03
N LEU A 255 -3.59 7.04 13.42
CA LEU A 255 -2.46 6.96 12.50
C LEU A 255 -2.17 5.49 12.20
N ASN A 256 -2.31 5.14 10.92
CA ASN A 256 -1.96 3.84 10.38
C ASN A 256 -0.56 3.93 9.76
N ILE A 257 0.32 3.07 10.23
CA ILE A 257 1.73 3.03 9.86
C ILE A 257 2.00 1.72 9.13
N PHE A 258 2.53 1.78 7.91
CA PHE A 258 3.09 0.65 7.19
C PHE A 258 4.55 0.92 6.86
N LEU A 259 5.44 0.04 7.31
CA LEU A 259 6.88 0.10 7.07
C LEU A 259 7.33 -1.14 6.33
N THR A 260 8.15 -0.98 5.31
CA THR A 260 8.73 -2.09 4.56
C THR A 260 10.11 -1.70 4.06
N LYS A 261 11.11 -2.57 4.24
CA LYS A 261 12.45 -2.35 3.67
C LYS A 261 12.46 -2.66 2.18
N LYS A 262 13.17 -1.83 1.40
CA LYS A 262 13.49 -2.14 0.00
C LYS A 262 14.35 -3.41 -0.09
N ILE A 263 14.21 -4.17 -1.17
CA ILE A 263 14.92 -5.43 -1.34
C ILE A 263 16.19 -5.17 -2.15
N SER A 264 17.33 -5.47 -1.55
CA SER A 264 18.61 -5.60 -2.25
C SER A 264 19.17 -7.00 -2.05
N LYS A 265 20.27 -7.34 -2.75
CA LYS A 265 20.91 -8.67 -2.66
C LYS A 265 21.33 -9.07 -1.23
N ASP A 266 21.51 -8.10 -0.34
CA ASP A 266 21.99 -8.31 1.03
C ASP A 266 21.02 -7.81 2.12
N VAL A 267 19.90 -7.15 1.76
CA VAL A 267 19.01 -6.43 2.70
C VAL A 267 17.55 -6.58 2.28
N GLY A 268 16.63 -6.74 3.24
CA GLY A 268 15.20 -6.75 2.95
C GLY A 268 14.29 -6.95 4.15
N ASP A 269 14.83 -7.37 5.29
CA ASP A 269 14.07 -7.60 6.51
C ASP A 269 14.52 -6.65 7.64
N PHE A 270 13.58 -6.27 8.49
CA PHE A 270 13.87 -5.65 9.77
C PHE A 270 14.44 -6.68 10.73
N LYS A 271 15.43 -6.28 11.52
CA LYS A 271 16.01 -7.11 12.59
C LYS A 271 15.47 -6.66 13.95
N PRO A 272 15.39 -7.57 14.95
CA PRO A 272 15.04 -7.18 16.31
C PRO A 272 15.99 -6.08 16.81
N GLY A 273 15.42 -5.01 17.38
CA GLY A 273 16.17 -3.84 17.83
C GLY A 273 16.36 -2.75 16.76
N ASP A 274 15.99 -2.98 15.50
CA ASP A 274 15.89 -1.91 14.50
C ASP A 274 14.89 -0.85 14.99
N VAL A 275 15.24 0.43 14.84
CA VAL A 275 14.35 1.55 15.19
C VAL A 275 14.11 2.44 13.97
N VAL A 276 12.84 2.64 13.63
CA VAL A 276 12.43 3.60 12.60
C VAL A 276 11.82 4.82 13.27
N ILE A 277 12.49 5.96 13.13
CA ILE A 277 12.01 7.25 13.62
C ILE A 277 11.29 8.00 12.49
N ILE A 278 10.07 8.44 12.77
CA ILE A 278 9.22 9.21 11.87
C ILE A 278 8.97 10.56 12.53
N LYS A 279 9.56 11.63 11.98
CA LYS A 279 9.29 12.98 12.47
C LYS A 279 8.00 13.49 11.84
N TYR A 280 7.27 14.30 12.58
CA TYR A 280 6.09 14.97 12.07
C TYR A 280 6.02 16.40 12.58
N TYR A 281 5.35 17.25 11.80
CA TYR A 281 5.20 18.67 12.08
C TYR A 281 3.74 19.05 11.89
N LYS A 282 3.18 19.78 12.85
CA LYS A 282 1.89 20.42 12.67
C LYS A 282 2.02 21.52 11.62
N LYS A 283 1.16 21.50 10.60
CA LYS A 283 1.08 22.58 9.62
C LYS A 283 0.58 23.83 10.33
N LEU A 284 1.22 24.96 10.06
CA LEU A 284 0.76 26.25 10.54
C LEU A 284 -0.63 26.53 9.97
N SER A 285 -1.58 26.82 10.84
CA SER A 285 -2.90 27.28 10.42
C SER A 285 -2.80 28.72 9.88
N VAL A 286 -3.82 29.15 9.13
CA VAL A 286 -3.93 30.55 8.69
C VAL A 286 -3.93 31.51 9.89
N ILE A 287 -4.47 31.06 11.03
CA ILE A 287 -4.49 31.83 12.29
C ILE A 287 -3.07 32.00 12.82
N ASP A 288 -2.23 30.96 12.76
CA ASP A 288 -0.83 31.03 13.20
C ASP A 288 0.01 31.97 12.31
N LEU A 289 -0.44 32.24 11.08
CA LEU A 289 0.19 33.17 10.13
C LEU A 289 -0.25 34.62 10.32
N LEU A 290 -1.35 34.88 11.03
CA LEU A 290 -1.89 36.25 11.24
C LEU A 290 -0.87 37.20 11.90
N PRO A 291 -0.12 36.82 12.96
CA PRO A 291 0.86 37.71 13.57
C PRO A 291 1.96 38.14 12.58
N TYR A 292 2.41 37.21 11.73
CA TYR A 292 3.43 37.48 10.71
C TYR A 292 2.90 38.38 9.59
N ALA A 293 1.67 38.14 9.13
CA ALA A 293 0.99 39.01 8.17
C ALA A 293 0.79 40.43 8.73
N ALA A 294 0.34 40.54 9.99
CA ALA A 294 0.15 41.82 10.66
C ALA A 294 1.47 42.59 10.81
N ALA A 295 2.55 41.91 11.24
CA ALA A 295 3.88 42.51 11.35
C ALA A 295 4.39 43.04 10.00
N THR A 296 4.19 42.26 8.93
CA THR A 296 4.58 42.64 7.56
C THR A 296 3.80 43.85 7.07
N PHE A 297 2.49 43.89 7.36
CA PHE A 297 1.62 45.02 7.01
C PHE A 297 2.01 46.30 7.77
N ILE A 298 2.31 46.20 9.08
CA ILE A 298 2.77 47.33 9.90
C ILE A 298 4.12 47.87 9.37
N ALA A 299 5.07 46.99 9.05
CA ALA A 299 6.35 47.38 8.48
C ALA A 299 6.16 48.10 7.13
N PHE A 300 5.30 47.58 6.27
CA PHE A 300 4.96 48.21 4.98
C PHE A 300 4.34 49.61 5.16
N LEU A 301 3.40 49.76 6.11
CA LEU A 301 2.81 51.06 6.47
C LEU A 301 3.86 52.04 6.99
N ALA A 302 4.78 51.58 7.84
CA ALA A 302 5.87 52.41 8.36
C ALA A 302 6.78 52.91 7.23
N VAL A 303 7.10 52.07 6.24
CA VAL A 303 7.87 52.45 5.05
C VAL A 303 7.11 53.49 4.21
N ILE A 304 5.82 53.29 3.94
CA ILE A 304 5.00 54.27 3.21
C ILE A 304 4.97 55.62 3.93
N LEU A 305 4.75 55.62 5.25
CA LEU A 305 4.72 56.83 6.06
C LEU A 305 6.08 57.53 6.07
N TYR A 306 7.17 56.77 6.16
CA TYR A 306 8.53 57.30 6.07
C TYR A 306 8.79 57.96 4.71
N VAL A 307 8.46 57.29 3.60
CA VAL A 307 8.61 57.84 2.24
C VAL A 307 7.76 59.10 2.05
N LYS A 308 6.50 59.10 2.51
CA LYS A 308 5.62 60.28 2.46
C LYS A 308 6.18 61.46 3.28
N ARG A 309 6.71 61.20 4.48
CA ARG A 309 7.36 62.25 5.30
C ARG A 309 8.62 62.79 4.64
N ARG A 310 9.45 61.94 4.02
CA ARG A 310 10.67 62.36 3.32
C ARG A 310 10.36 63.20 2.08
N LYS A 311 9.36 62.80 1.27
CA LYS A 311 8.88 63.62 0.13
C LYS A 311 8.33 64.98 0.58
N ARG A 312 7.59 65.04 1.70
CA ARG A 312 7.12 66.32 2.27
C ARG A 312 8.26 67.23 2.75
N LYS A 313 9.33 66.67 3.34
CA LYS A 313 10.54 67.44 3.70
C LYS A 313 11.32 67.96 2.48
N ILE A 314 11.36 67.21 1.38
CA ILE A 314 12.03 67.66 0.15
C ILE A 314 11.23 68.78 -0.56
N LEU A 315 9.90 68.74 -0.48
CA LEU A 315 9.00 69.77 -1.06
C LEU A 315 8.81 71.02 -0.18
N ARG A 316 9.31 70.98 1.06
CA ARG A 316 9.42 72.13 1.96
C ARG A 316 10.83 72.15 2.55
N PRO A 317 11.86 72.57 1.77
CA PRO A 317 13.11 72.95 2.39
C PRO A 317 12.81 74.14 3.30
N ASP A 318 13.35 74.12 4.51
CA ASP A 318 13.12 75.16 5.51
C ASP A 318 13.36 76.54 4.88
N SER A 319 12.32 77.38 4.90
CA SER A 319 12.43 78.80 4.62
C SER A 319 13.09 79.46 5.84
N SER A 320 14.42 79.50 5.83
CA SER A 320 15.24 80.39 6.64
C SER A 320 16.09 81.25 5.71
#